data_AF-A0A9P7SYF1-F1
#
_entry.id   AF-A0A9P7SYF1-F1
#
_cell.length_a   1.000
_cell.length_b   1.000
_cell.length_c   1.000
_cell.angle_alpha   90.00
_cell.angle_beta   90.00
_cell.angle_gamma   90.00
#
_symmetry.space_group_name_H-M   'P 1'
#
loop_
_entity.id
_entity.type
_entity.pdbx_description
1 polymer ?
#
loop_
_entity_poly.entity_id
_entity_poly.type
_entity_poly.pdbx_seq_one_letter_code
_entity_poly.pdbx_strand_id
1 'polypeptide(L)'
;FSKPPFLCSNEGWGEFEISIDCYTTEKTKLAPIIHDLNFAEEKYEVTHTVIFKNPSQALQERLRETGPLPIDEDHKRKKGVVSKKSAQKYDYEKIAEALEKLEEEDLLRVIQLINENKGPDTYIRSDVEDTLTSKLWEHLSKKGLVN
;
A
#
# COMPACT_ATOMS: atom_id res chain seq x y z
N PHE A 1 -20.42 11.30 11.96
CA PHE A 1 -19.68 12.52 11.60
C PHE A 1 -19.18 12.39 10.16
N SER A 2 -19.50 13.32 9.25
CA SER A 2 -19.24 13.16 7.81
C SER A 2 -18.40 14.28 7.19
N LYS A 3 -17.99 15.26 7.98
CA LYS A 3 -17.15 16.38 7.55
C LYS A 3 -16.04 16.64 8.57
N PRO A 4 -14.83 16.97 8.13
CA PRO A 4 -13.76 17.41 9.02
C PRO A 4 -14.20 18.67 9.80
N PRO A 5 -13.77 18.83 11.07
CA PRO A 5 -12.79 18.02 11.81
C PRO A 5 -13.39 16.77 12.51
N PHE A 6 -14.59 16.33 12.14
CA PHE A 6 -15.27 15.17 12.74
C PHE A 6 -15.46 15.27 14.26
N LEU A 7 -15.66 16.49 14.77
CA LEU A 7 -15.80 16.80 16.19
C LEU A 7 -16.99 16.06 16.83
N CYS A 8 -16.74 15.39 17.95
CA CYS A 8 -17.73 14.80 18.84
C CYS A 8 -17.64 15.49 20.21
N SER A 9 -18.77 15.85 20.82
CA SER A 9 -18.83 16.52 22.13
C SER A 9 -19.96 15.92 22.94
N ASN A 10 -19.63 15.38 24.11
CA ASN A 10 -20.56 14.74 25.03
C ASN A 10 -20.24 15.13 26.48
N GLU A 11 -21.19 14.91 27.38
CA GLU A 11 -21.00 15.02 28.83
C GLU A 11 -20.93 13.63 29.45
N GLY A 12 -20.04 13.45 30.42
CA GLY A 12 -19.82 12.17 31.09
C GLY A 12 -19.00 12.35 32.36
N TRP A 13 -19.00 11.32 33.21
CA TRP A 13 -18.31 11.33 34.50
C TRP A 13 -17.25 10.23 34.63
N GLY A 14 -17.10 9.39 33.61
CA GLY A 14 -16.21 8.23 33.62
C GLY A 14 -15.22 8.25 32.46
N GLU A 15 -14.03 7.71 32.73
CA GLU A 15 -12.95 7.47 31.78
C GLU A 15 -13.12 6.10 31.12
N PHE A 16 -12.77 5.99 29.84
CA PHE A 16 -12.84 4.72 29.11
C PHE A 16 -12.03 4.76 27.83
N GLU A 17 -11.64 3.57 27.37
CA GLU A 17 -11.06 3.39 26.05
C GLU A 17 -12.15 3.48 24.97
N ILE A 18 -11.99 4.41 24.02
CA ILE A 18 -12.86 4.58 22.86
C ILE A 18 -12.17 4.08 21.59
N SER A 19 -12.89 3.27 20.82
CA SER A 19 -12.47 2.85 19.48
C SER A 19 -13.05 3.81 18.44
N ILE A 20 -12.17 4.44 17.65
CA ILE A 20 -12.53 5.37 16.58
C ILE A 20 -12.37 4.66 15.25
N ASP A 21 -13.50 4.34 14.63
CA ASP A 21 -13.56 3.76 13.29
C ASP A 21 -13.41 4.85 12.21
N CYS A 22 -12.31 4.78 11.46
CA CYS A 22 -12.05 5.66 10.32
C CYS A 22 -12.33 4.96 9.00
N TYR A 23 -12.86 5.71 8.03
CA TYR A 23 -13.12 5.24 6.68
C TYR A 23 -12.43 6.15 5.67
N THR A 24 -11.88 5.56 4.62
CA THR A 24 -11.33 6.31 3.48
C THR A 24 -12.46 6.96 2.67
N THR A 25 -12.10 7.83 1.72
CA THR A 25 -13.02 8.41 0.74
C THR A 25 -13.79 7.34 -0.06
N GLU A 26 -13.21 6.15 -0.20
CA GLU A 26 -13.78 5.00 -0.90
C GLU A 26 -14.56 4.06 0.03
N LYS A 27 -14.80 4.49 1.27
CA LYS A 27 -15.50 3.74 2.32
C LYS A 27 -14.77 2.46 2.76
N THR A 28 -13.48 2.34 2.46
CA THR A 28 -12.64 1.27 3.04
C THR A 28 -12.44 1.55 4.52
N LYS A 29 -12.79 0.58 5.36
CA LYS A 29 -12.56 0.67 6.81
C LYS A 29 -11.07 0.54 7.11
N LEU A 30 -10.53 1.48 7.89
CA LEU A 30 -9.16 1.45 8.39
C LEU A 30 -9.07 0.65 9.70
N ALA A 31 -7.85 0.37 10.12
CA ALA A 31 -7.63 -0.14 11.47
C ALA A 31 -8.21 0.84 12.50
N PRO A 32 -8.97 0.37 13.50
CA PRO A 32 -9.56 1.23 14.50
C PRO A 32 -8.47 1.94 15.30
N ILE A 33 -8.65 3.23 15.52
CA ILE A 33 -7.79 4.01 16.41
C ILE A 33 -8.31 3.83 17.81
N ILE A 34 -7.52 3.18 18.65
CA ILE A 34 -7.82 3.04 20.07
C ILE A 34 -7.32 4.29 20.79
N HIS A 35 -8.25 5.03 21.37
CA HIS A 35 -7.99 6.27 22.07
C HIS A 35 -8.46 6.16 23.52
N ASP A 36 -7.62 6.58 24.45
CA ASP A 36 -7.99 6.61 25.86
C ASP A 36 -8.66 7.95 26.16
N LEU A 37 -9.92 7.91 26.61
CA LEU A 37 -10.64 9.08 27.08
C LEU A 37 -10.46 9.18 28.60
N ASN A 38 -9.57 10.08 29.02
CA ASN A 38 -9.26 10.32 30.43
C ASN A 38 -9.31 11.81 30.78
N PHE A 39 -9.24 12.10 32.08
CA PHE A 39 -9.30 13.46 32.62
C PHE A 39 -7.99 13.86 33.30
N ALA A 40 -6.87 13.25 32.92
CA ALA A 40 -5.56 13.58 33.47
C ALA A 40 -5.14 15.01 33.10
N GLU A 41 -5.52 15.47 31.91
CA GLU A 41 -5.28 16.82 31.40
C GLU A 41 -6.59 17.41 30.84
N GLU A 42 -6.77 18.73 30.94
CA GLU A 42 -7.96 19.41 30.38
C GLU A 42 -8.06 19.26 28.85
N LYS A 43 -6.90 19.18 28.18
CA LYS A 43 -6.77 18.95 26.74
C LYS A 43 -5.49 18.17 26.48
N TYR A 44 -5.59 17.14 25.66
CA TYR A 44 -4.45 16.35 25.22
C TYR A 44 -4.59 15.98 23.74
N GLU A 45 -3.46 15.69 23.11
CA GLU A 45 -3.38 15.30 21.71
C GLU A 45 -2.57 14.01 21.60
N VAL A 46 -3.08 13.04 20.84
CA VAL A 46 -2.40 11.77 20.58
C VAL A 46 -2.22 11.61 19.07
N THR A 47 -0.97 11.48 18.61
CA THR A 47 -0.67 11.25 17.20
C THR A 47 -0.64 9.75 16.90
N HIS A 48 -1.46 9.30 15.95
CA HIS A 48 -1.49 7.92 15.49
C HIS A 48 -0.96 7.80 14.06
N THR A 49 -0.09 6.82 13.80
CA THR A 49 0.42 6.54 12.45
C THR A 49 -0.56 5.62 11.72
N VAL A 50 -1.03 6.05 10.55
CA VAL A 50 -1.94 5.26 9.70
C VAL A 50 -1.19 4.81 8.45
N ILE A 51 -1.24 3.50 8.16
CA ILE A 51 -0.58 2.91 6.99
C ILE A 51 -1.64 2.48 5.98
N PHE A 52 -1.63 3.12 4.81
CA PHE A 52 -2.47 2.73 3.68
C PHE A 52 -1.76 1.65 2.86
N LYS A 53 -2.26 0.41 2.91
CA LYS A 53 -1.72 -0.70 2.12
C LYS A 53 -2.39 -0.76 0.77
N ASN A 54 -1.61 -0.63 -0.30
CA ASN A 54 -2.10 -0.63 -1.69
C ASN A 54 -3.28 0.33 -1.93
N PRO A 55 -3.12 1.64 -1.62
CA PRO A 55 -4.18 2.62 -1.83
C PRO A 55 -4.54 2.69 -3.32
N SER A 56 -5.83 2.91 -3.63
CA SER A 56 -6.28 3.16 -4.99
C SER A 56 -5.61 4.40 -5.59
N GLN A 57 -5.65 4.54 -6.92
CA GLN A 57 -5.13 5.75 -7.58
C GLN A 57 -5.79 7.03 -7.07
N ALA A 58 -7.11 7.02 -6.86
CA ALA A 58 -7.85 8.18 -6.36
C ALA A 58 -7.46 8.54 -4.92
N LEU A 59 -7.21 7.53 -4.06
CA LEU A 59 -6.73 7.76 -2.70
C LEU A 59 -5.28 8.26 -2.70
N GLN A 60 -4.41 7.73 -3.57
CA GLN A 60 -3.04 8.21 -3.73
C GLN A 60 -3.00 9.69 -4.14
N GLU A 61 -3.84 10.12 -5.09
CA GLU A 61 -3.94 11.53 -5.50
C GLU A 61 -4.27 12.45 -4.33
N ARG A 62 -5.20 12.04 -3.45
CA ARG A 62 -5.52 12.81 -2.22
C ARG A 62 -4.39 12.79 -1.21
N LEU A 63 -3.72 11.66 -1.02
CA LEU A 63 -2.57 11.57 -0.12
C LEU A 63 -1.38 12.42 -0.59
N ARG A 64 -1.24 12.66 -1.90
CA ARG A 64 -0.23 13.61 -2.43
C ARG A 64 -0.45 15.04 -1.97
N GLU A 65 -1.68 15.44 -1.68
CA GLU A 65 -1.98 16.77 -1.14
C GLU A 65 -1.43 16.94 0.29
N THR A 66 -1.26 15.84 1.04
CA THR A 66 -0.73 15.87 2.41
C THR A 66 0.77 15.65 2.51
N GLY A 67 1.41 15.16 1.44
CA GLY A 67 2.86 15.01 1.37
C GLY A 67 3.34 14.09 0.23
N PRO A 68 4.65 13.98 0.02
CA PRO A 68 5.22 13.09 -0.98
C PRO A 68 4.96 11.62 -0.63
N LEU A 69 4.52 10.84 -1.62
CA LEU A 69 4.37 9.39 -1.47
C LEU A 69 5.73 8.68 -1.63
N PRO A 70 5.95 7.53 -0.97
CA PRO A 70 7.19 6.76 -1.11
C PRO A 70 7.57 6.45 -2.57
N ILE A 71 6.56 6.15 -3.41
CA ILE A 71 6.72 5.90 -4.84
C ILE A 71 7.12 7.14 -5.66
N ASP A 72 6.78 8.35 -5.19
CA ASP A 72 7.08 9.59 -5.93
C ASP A 72 8.58 9.93 -5.86
N GLU A 73 9.25 9.55 -4.78
CA GLU A 73 10.70 9.71 -4.61
C GLU A 73 11.48 8.76 -5.54
N ASP A 74 11.03 7.51 -5.72
CA ASP A 74 11.63 6.59 -6.70
C ASP A 74 11.46 7.07 -8.15
N HIS A 75 10.38 7.76 -8.46
CA HIS A 75 10.17 8.37 -9.78
C HIS A 75 11.00 9.65 -9.99
N LYS A 76 11.22 10.47 -8.96
CA LYS A 76 12.08 11.66 -9.05
C LYS A 76 13.56 11.30 -9.16
N ARG A 77 14.03 10.25 -8.47
CA ARG A 77 15.41 9.74 -8.61
C ARG A 77 15.71 9.24 -10.04
N LYS A 78 14.69 8.82 -10.80
CA LYS A 78 14.84 8.41 -12.21
C LYS A 78 14.91 9.56 -13.21
N LYS A 79 14.54 10.81 -12.86
CA LYS A 79 14.56 11.95 -13.80
C LYS A 79 15.84 12.80 -13.77
N GLY A 80 16.75 12.57 -12.82
CA GLY A 80 17.99 13.36 -12.66
C GLY A 80 19.28 12.66 -13.11
N VAL A 81 19.23 11.38 -13.44
CA VAL A 81 20.44 10.60 -13.73
C VAL A 81 20.40 10.13 -15.18
N VAL A 82 21.02 10.91 -16.06
CA VAL A 82 21.62 10.39 -17.28
C VAL A 82 22.73 9.43 -16.84
N SER A 83 22.39 8.20 -16.51
CA SER A 83 23.35 7.11 -16.34
C SER A 83 22.70 5.84 -16.80
N LYS A 84 23.21 5.37 -17.95
CA LYS A 84 23.22 4.01 -18.46
C LYS A 84 21.90 3.26 -18.31
N LYS A 85 21.33 2.88 -19.46
CA LYS A 85 20.54 1.67 -19.65
C LYS A 85 21.16 0.48 -18.89
N SER A 86 20.93 0.36 -17.59
CA SER A 86 20.87 -0.95 -16.95
C SER A 86 19.62 -1.54 -17.55
N ALA A 87 19.81 -2.49 -18.47
CA ALA A 87 18.74 -3.22 -19.11
C ALA A 87 17.64 -3.48 -18.06
N GLN A 88 16.43 -2.98 -18.30
CA GLN A 88 15.28 -3.50 -17.57
C GLN A 88 15.33 -5.01 -17.80
N LYS A 89 15.71 -5.74 -16.75
CA LYS A 89 15.97 -7.18 -16.83
C LYS A 89 14.68 -7.95 -17.10
N TYR A 90 13.55 -7.34 -16.76
CA TYR A 90 12.21 -7.87 -16.90
C TYR A 90 11.30 -6.78 -17.49
N ASP A 91 10.51 -7.15 -18.48
CA ASP A 91 9.56 -6.28 -19.18
C ASP A 91 8.18 -6.42 -18.52
N TYR A 92 7.76 -5.39 -17.79
CA TYR A 92 6.53 -5.41 -16.99
C TYR A 92 5.27 -5.40 -17.87
N GLU A 93 5.35 -4.86 -19.09
CA GLU A 93 4.23 -4.83 -20.02
C GLU A 93 3.99 -6.24 -20.58
N LYS A 94 5.05 -6.97 -20.90
CA LYS A 94 4.95 -8.39 -21.26
C LYS A 94 4.47 -9.28 -20.13
N ILE A 95 4.90 -9.01 -18.89
CA ILE A 95 4.37 -9.75 -17.72
C ILE A 95 2.86 -9.52 -17.62
N ALA A 96 2.39 -8.28 -17.72
CA ALA A 96 0.96 -7.97 -17.64
C ALA A 96 0.16 -8.68 -18.74
N GLU A 97 0.62 -8.63 -20.00
CA GLU A 97 -0.03 -9.31 -21.11
C GLU A 97 -0.02 -10.85 -20.95
N ALA A 98 1.07 -11.40 -20.42
CA ALA A 98 1.19 -12.84 -20.17
C ALA A 98 0.26 -13.30 -19.05
N LEU A 99 0.05 -12.50 -18.00
CA LEU A 99 -0.86 -12.80 -16.90
C LEU A 99 -2.31 -12.94 -17.38
N GLU A 100 -2.74 -12.15 -18.37
CA GLU A 100 -4.09 -12.23 -18.95
C GLU A 100 -4.32 -13.52 -19.76
N LYS A 101 -3.24 -14.12 -20.26
CA LYS A 101 -3.27 -15.33 -21.10
C LYS A 101 -3.08 -16.62 -20.30
N LEU A 102 -2.96 -16.54 -18.96
CA LEU A 102 -2.77 -17.72 -18.12
C LEU A 102 -4.05 -18.55 -17.99
N GLU A 103 -3.87 -19.87 -18.01
CA GLU A 103 -4.92 -20.82 -17.67
C GLU A 103 -5.12 -20.89 -16.15
N GLU A 104 -6.27 -21.42 -15.71
CA GLU A 104 -6.70 -21.42 -14.30
C GLU A 104 -5.66 -22.03 -13.33
N GLU A 105 -5.00 -23.12 -13.74
CA GLU A 105 -3.95 -23.78 -12.93
C GLU A 105 -2.71 -22.89 -12.73
N ASP A 106 -2.30 -22.16 -13.78
CA ASP A 106 -1.14 -21.28 -13.71
C ASP A 106 -1.44 -19.99 -12.98
N LEU A 107 -2.67 -19.48 -13.12
CA LEU A 107 -3.12 -18.31 -12.37
C LEU A 107 -3.11 -18.59 -10.86
N LEU A 108 -3.57 -19.77 -10.43
CA LEU A 108 -3.48 -20.19 -9.02
C LEU A 108 -2.04 -20.24 -8.52
N ARG A 109 -1.11 -20.76 -9.34
CA ARG A 109 0.31 -20.79 -9.02
C ARG A 109 0.91 -19.39 -8.90
N VAL A 110 0.53 -18.46 -9.77
CA VAL A 110 0.95 -17.05 -9.68
C VAL A 110 0.39 -16.38 -8.42
N ILE A 111 -0.89 -16.61 -8.09
CA ILE A 111 -1.49 -16.06 -6.86
C ILE A 111 -0.75 -16.58 -5.62
N GLN A 112 -0.45 -17.87 -5.59
CA GLN A 112 0.31 -18.47 -4.51
C GLN A 112 1.72 -17.87 -4.41
N LEU A 113 2.42 -17.71 -5.54
CA LEU A 113 3.73 -17.08 -5.61
C LEU A 113 3.70 -15.63 -5.08
N ILE A 114 2.67 -14.87 -5.44
CA ILE A 114 2.46 -13.51 -4.94
C ILE A 114 2.23 -13.54 -3.43
N ASN A 115 1.39 -14.42 -2.91
CA ASN A 115 1.10 -14.50 -1.48
C ASN A 115 2.31 -14.94 -0.65
N GLU A 116 3.13 -15.85 -1.16
CA GLU A 116 4.35 -16.32 -0.49
C GLU A 116 5.46 -15.25 -0.42
N ASN A 117 5.47 -14.29 -1.35
CA ASN A 117 6.48 -13.25 -1.41
C ASN A 117 5.94 -11.85 -1.03
N LYS A 118 4.63 -11.68 -0.84
CA LYS A 118 4.03 -10.47 -0.27
C LYS A 118 4.05 -10.54 1.27
N GLY A 119 5.16 -10.10 1.86
CA GLY A 119 5.27 -9.79 3.29
C GLY A 119 5.09 -8.30 3.62
N PRO A 120 4.91 -7.94 4.91
CA PRO A 120 4.84 -6.54 5.37
C PRO A 120 6.10 -5.71 5.03
N ASP A 121 7.27 -6.36 4.90
CA ASP A 121 8.55 -5.74 4.52
C ASP A 121 8.70 -5.47 3.01
N THR A 122 7.82 -6.03 2.17
CA THR A 122 7.91 -5.98 0.70
C THR A 122 7.81 -4.56 0.16
N TYR A 123 7.10 -3.68 0.87
CA TYR A 123 6.92 -2.29 0.47
C TYR A 123 8.10 -1.38 0.87
N ILE A 124 9.02 -1.89 1.69
CA ILE A 124 10.16 -1.13 2.22
C ILE A 124 11.47 -1.55 1.54
N ARG A 125 11.53 -2.75 0.95
CA ARG A 125 12.74 -3.32 0.33
C ARG A 125 12.54 -3.61 -1.15
N SER A 126 13.22 -2.85 -2.01
CA SER A 126 13.29 -3.09 -3.46
C SER A 126 13.80 -4.51 -3.80
N ASP A 127 14.63 -5.12 -2.95
CA ASP A 127 15.13 -6.50 -3.14
C ASP A 127 14.00 -7.57 -3.14
N VAL A 128 12.89 -7.30 -2.44
CA VAL A 128 11.74 -8.22 -2.39
C VAL A 128 10.89 -8.09 -3.66
N GLU A 129 10.83 -6.88 -4.24
CA GLU A 129 10.19 -6.64 -5.53
C GLU A 129 10.95 -7.36 -6.66
N ASP A 130 12.29 -7.29 -6.65
CA ASP A 130 13.15 -7.98 -7.62
C ASP A 130 13.04 -9.51 -7.53
N THR A 131 12.89 -10.07 -6.33
CA THR A 131 12.74 -11.53 -6.16
C THR A 131 11.37 -12.03 -6.63
N LEU A 132 10.29 -11.30 -6.36
CA LEU A 132 8.96 -11.64 -6.89
C LEU A 132 8.91 -11.51 -8.42
N THR A 133 9.39 -10.40 -8.98
CA THR A 133 9.42 -10.19 -10.44
C THR A 133 10.28 -11.22 -11.15
N SER A 134 11.43 -11.60 -10.59
CA SER A 134 12.26 -12.67 -11.16
C SER A 134 11.53 -14.02 -11.19
N LYS A 135 10.83 -14.39 -10.11
CA LYS A 135 10.08 -15.66 -10.04
C LYS A 135 8.88 -15.66 -10.99
N LEU A 136 8.17 -14.54 -11.11
CA LEU A 136 7.09 -14.37 -12.09
C LEU A 136 7.61 -14.51 -13.51
N TRP A 137 8.69 -13.81 -13.86
CA TRP A 137 9.30 -13.89 -15.18
C TRP A 137 9.75 -15.32 -15.51
N GLU A 138 10.38 -16.03 -14.58
CA GLU A 138 10.80 -17.42 -14.78
C GLU A 138 9.60 -18.35 -15.02
N HIS A 139 8.52 -18.19 -14.25
CA HIS A 139 7.31 -18.99 -14.42
C HIS A 139 6.66 -18.74 -15.79
N LEU A 140 6.51 -17.48 -16.19
CA LEU A 140 5.95 -17.08 -17.48
C LEU A 140 6.85 -17.51 -18.65
N SER A 141 8.17 -17.47 -18.46
CA SER A 141 9.14 -17.89 -19.48
C SER A 141 9.13 -19.41 -19.67
N LYS A 142 8.99 -20.19 -18.59
CA LYS A 142 8.75 -21.65 -18.65
C LYS A 142 7.47 -22.02 -19.42
N LYS A 143 6.50 -21.11 -19.47
CA LYS A 143 5.25 -21.26 -20.24
C LYS A 143 5.36 -20.71 -21.66
N GLY A 144 6.51 -20.14 -22.05
CA GLY A 144 6.72 -19.54 -23.36
C GLY A 144 5.94 -18.24 -23.58
N LEU A 145 5.44 -17.60 -22.52
CA LEU A 145 4.66 -16.36 -22.60
C LEU A 145 5.55 -15.12 -22.61
N VAL A 146 6.77 -15.22 -22.07
CA VAL A 146 7.77 -14.15 -22.08
C VAL A 146 9.15 -14.71 -22.45
N ASN A 147 9.95 -13.91 -23.16
CA ASN A 147 11.29 -14.23 -23.64
C ASN A 147 12.29 -13.16 -23.20
#